data_AF-A0A9X3EXN1-F1
#
_entry.id   AF-A0A9X3EXN1-F1
#
_cell.length_a   1.000
_cell.length_b   1.000
_cell.length_c   1.000
_cell.angle_alpha   90.00
_cell.angle_beta   90.00
_cell.angle_gamma   90.00
#
_symmetry.space_group_name_H-M   'P 1'
#
loop_
_entity.id
_entity.type
_entity.pdbx_description
1 polymer ?
#
loop_
_entity_poly.entity_id
_entity_poly.type
_entity_poly.pdbx_seq_one_letter_code
_entity_poly.pdbx_strand_id
1 'polypeptide(L)'
;MRSGLGSRVFSEQHNAGRFGVLGAHWFDVVRTLAGAIGQRSLSAAERAEIAAFFAERDQAALPGFGLARGANLLVIQAEALQGWTIGATVAGQEITPFLNRLRARALYYGAVVDITAQGMTSDAEYAILNSQYPLGQGAVAFLRAGNRFETVAHALKAAGYATLSAHPFKRGFWNRATLHPATASTARCSTASSARGR
;
A
#
# COMPACT_ATOMS: atom_id res chain seq x y z
N MET A 1 4.73 9.15 20.88
CA MET A 1 3.92 7.92 21.02
C MET A 1 4.87 6.76 21.32
N ARG A 2 4.69 6.04 22.43
CA ARG A 2 5.49 4.85 22.74
C ARG A 2 5.04 3.71 21.82
N SER A 3 5.92 3.25 20.94
CA SER A 3 5.67 2.09 20.10
C SER A 3 5.45 0.84 20.97
N GLY A 4 4.27 0.23 20.88
CA GLY A 4 3.92 -1.00 21.61
C GLY A 4 4.79 -2.19 21.20
N LEU A 5 4.76 -3.26 21.99
CA LEU A 5 5.46 -4.51 21.68
C LEU A 5 4.99 -5.09 20.33
N GLY A 6 5.90 -5.57 19.48
CA GLY A 6 5.55 -6.12 18.16
C GLY A 6 5.02 -5.10 17.16
N SER A 7 5.24 -3.80 17.39
CA SER A 7 4.68 -2.73 16.55
C SER A 7 5.42 -2.46 15.22
N ARG A 8 6.28 -3.37 14.77
CA ARG A 8 7.00 -3.25 13.50
C ARG A 8 7.02 -4.60 12.79
N VAL A 9 6.79 -4.60 11.48
CA VAL A 9 6.85 -5.81 10.65
C VAL A 9 8.22 -6.48 10.69
N PHE A 10 9.30 -5.69 10.90
CA PHE A 10 10.67 -6.18 11.09
C PHE A 10 11.12 -6.02 12.55
N SER A 11 10.31 -6.47 13.51
CA SER A 11 10.65 -6.37 14.93
C SER A 11 11.49 -7.53 15.45
N GLU A 12 11.81 -8.56 14.66
CA GLU A 12 12.46 -9.78 15.20
C GLU A 12 13.79 -9.51 15.90
N GLN A 13 14.62 -8.62 15.34
CA GLN A 13 15.85 -8.18 16.01
C GLN A 13 15.57 -7.39 17.30
N HIS A 14 14.49 -6.60 17.32
CA HIS A 14 14.08 -5.85 18.51
C HIS A 14 13.53 -6.76 19.61
N ASN A 15 12.69 -7.74 19.24
CA ASN A 15 12.11 -8.71 20.15
C ASN A 15 13.19 -9.65 20.71
N ALA A 16 14.11 -10.12 19.86
CA ALA A 16 15.25 -10.92 20.30
C ALA A 16 16.19 -10.12 21.22
N GLY A 17 16.44 -8.85 20.92
CA GLY A 17 17.22 -7.96 21.77
C GLY A 17 16.57 -7.68 23.13
N ARG A 18 15.24 -7.68 23.21
CA ARG A 18 14.49 -7.38 24.44
C ARG A 18 14.17 -8.61 25.29
N PHE A 19 13.88 -9.75 24.67
CA PHE A 19 13.37 -10.96 25.34
C PHE A 19 14.29 -12.18 25.21
N GLY A 20 15.42 -12.02 24.52
CA GLY A 20 16.24 -13.16 24.09
C GLY A 20 15.58 -13.95 22.97
N VAL A 21 16.38 -14.81 22.32
CA VAL A 21 15.93 -15.61 21.16
C VAL A 21 14.72 -16.49 21.51
N LEU A 22 14.76 -17.18 22.66
CA LEU A 22 13.67 -18.05 23.09
C LEU A 22 12.39 -17.25 23.42
N GLY A 23 12.52 -16.09 24.05
CA GLY A 23 11.38 -15.22 24.37
C GLY A 23 10.71 -14.64 23.13
N ALA A 24 11.51 -14.26 22.12
CA ALA A 24 11.00 -13.84 20.82
C ALA A 24 10.21 -14.95 20.11
N HIS A 25 10.76 -16.18 20.08
CA HIS A 25 10.04 -17.32 19.50
C HIS A 25 8.75 -17.66 20.26
N TRP A 26 8.74 -17.58 21.60
CA TRP A 26 7.52 -17.79 22.37
C TRP A 26 6.45 -16.73 22.05
N PHE A 27 6.84 -15.46 21.99
CA PHE A 27 5.95 -14.38 21.59
C PHE A 27 5.35 -14.62 20.20
N ASP A 28 6.16 -15.06 19.24
CA ASP A 28 5.70 -15.38 17.90
C ASP A 28 4.75 -16.57 17.84
N VAL A 29 4.99 -17.63 18.62
CA VAL A 29 4.08 -18.77 18.73
C VAL A 29 2.72 -18.30 19.25
N VAL A 30 2.70 -17.55 20.36
CA VAL A 30 1.45 -17.04 20.95
C VAL A 30 0.71 -16.13 19.97
N ARG A 31 1.41 -15.20 19.31
CA ARG A 31 0.85 -14.30 18.31
C ARG A 31 0.27 -15.06 17.11
N THR A 32 0.98 -16.08 16.63
CA THR A 32 0.56 -16.89 15.48
C THR A 32 -0.68 -17.71 15.83
N LEU A 33 -0.71 -18.36 16.99
CA LEU A 33 -1.86 -19.13 17.46
C LEU A 33 -3.08 -18.22 17.67
N ALA A 34 -2.91 -17.08 18.32
CA ALA A 34 -3.98 -16.10 18.49
C ALA A 34 -4.55 -15.63 17.13
N GLY A 35 -3.67 -15.37 16.16
CA GLY A 35 -4.07 -14.99 14.80
C GLY A 35 -4.80 -16.11 14.05
N ALA A 36 -4.40 -17.36 14.21
CA ALA A 36 -5.03 -18.52 13.59
C ALA A 36 -6.42 -18.79 14.19
N ILE A 37 -6.55 -18.71 15.52
CA ILE A 37 -7.81 -18.93 16.24
C ILE A 37 -8.81 -17.79 15.95
N GLY A 38 -8.31 -16.56 15.76
CA GLY A 38 -9.15 -15.39 15.45
C GLY A 38 -9.67 -15.32 14.01
N GLN A 39 -9.18 -16.17 13.10
CA GLN A 39 -9.66 -16.19 11.71
C GLN A 39 -11.03 -16.88 11.64
N ARG A 40 -12.09 -16.10 11.43
CA ARG A 40 -13.43 -16.61 11.19
C ARG A 40 -14.03 -16.03 9.91
N SER A 41 -14.98 -16.76 9.34
CA SER A 41 -15.82 -16.23 8.27
C SER A 41 -16.82 -15.23 8.83
N LEU A 42 -17.16 -14.21 8.04
CA LEU A 42 -18.23 -13.27 8.37
C LEU A 42 -19.59 -14.00 8.39
N SER A 43 -20.44 -13.67 9.34
CA SER A 43 -21.84 -14.08 9.33
C SER A 43 -22.62 -13.35 8.23
N ALA A 44 -23.83 -13.82 7.91
CA ALA A 44 -24.70 -13.11 6.96
C ALA A 44 -25.08 -11.71 7.46
N ALA A 45 -25.31 -11.55 8.76
CA ALA A 45 -25.63 -10.27 9.39
C ALA A 45 -24.49 -9.25 9.25
N GLU A 46 -23.23 -9.66 9.52
CA GLU A 46 -22.07 -8.78 9.37
C GLU A 46 -21.84 -8.36 7.91
N ARG A 47 -22.08 -9.26 6.95
CA ARG A 47 -22.01 -8.89 5.53
C ARG A 47 -23.09 -7.88 5.15
N ALA A 48 -24.30 -8.05 5.67
CA ALA A 48 -25.40 -7.11 5.44
C ALA A 48 -25.11 -5.73 6.06
N GLU A 49 -24.51 -5.69 7.25
CA GLU A 49 -24.08 -4.46 7.91
C GLU A 49 -23.01 -3.72 7.08
N ILE A 50 -21.99 -4.45 6.60
CA ILE A 50 -20.95 -3.87 5.73
C ILE A 50 -21.58 -3.32 4.43
N ALA A 51 -22.50 -4.07 3.82
CA ALA A 51 -23.18 -3.63 2.60
C ALA A 51 -24.01 -2.36 2.85
N ALA A 52 -24.74 -2.29 3.97
CA ALA A 52 -25.49 -1.11 4.36
C ALA A 52 -24.58 0.10 4.59
N PHE A 53 -23.45 -0.07 5.27
CA PHE A 53 -22.46 0.99 5.50
C PHE A 53 -22.01 1.67 4.20
N PHE A 54 -21.74 0.87 3.16
CA PHE A 54 -21.34 1.39 1.84
C PHE A 54 -22.52 1.98 1.06
N ALA A 55 -23.71 1.37 1.12
CA ALA A 55 -24.90 1.88 0.45
C ALA A 55 -25.32 3.27 0.97
N GLU A 56 -25.22 3.50 2.28
CA GLU A 56 -25.47 4.81 2.90
C GLU A 56 -24.49 5.89 2.47
N ARG A 57 -23.29 5.50 2.03
CA ARG A 57 -22.19 6.39 1.66
C ARG A 57 -21.94 6.42 0.16
N ASP A 58 -22.86 5.86 -0.62
CA ASP A 58 -22.81 5.98 -2.06
C ASP A 58 -23.04 7.44 -2.45
N GLN A 59 -22.08 8.00 -3.19
CA GLN A 59 -22.10 9.41 -3.57
C GLN A 59 -22.43 9.53 -5.05
N ALA A 60 -23.26 10.51 -5.39
CA ALA A 60 -23.51 10.87 -6.77
C ALA A 60 -22.19 11.19 -7.49
N ALA A 61 -22.15 10.91 -8.79
CA ALA A 61 -20.99 11.18 -9.61
C ALA A 61 -20.57 12.65 -9.51
N LEU A 62 -19.29 12.89 -9.24
CA LEU A 62 -18.74 14.25 -9.17
C LEU A 62 -18.82 14.95 -10.54
N PRO A 63 -18.93 16.29 -10.58
CA PRO A 63 -18.76 17.05 -11.81
C PRO A 63 -17.46 16.65 -12.54
N GLY A 64 -17.56 16.32 -13.82
CA GLY A 64 -16.42 15.83 -14.61
C GLY A 64 -16.24 14.31 -14.61
N PHE A 65 -17.21 13.54 -14.11
CA PHE A 65 -17.22 12.09 -14.27
C PHE A 65 -17.07 11.69 -15.75
N GLY A 66 -16.07 10.85 -16.03
CA GLY A 66 -15.80 10.35 -17.38
C GLY A 66 -14.94 11.23 -18.27
N LEU A 67 -14.45 12.40 -17.82
CA LEU A 67 -13.60 13.28 -18.64
C LEU A 67 -12.32 12.60 -19.15
N ALA A 68 -11.78 11.63 -18.42
CA ALA A 68 -10.58 10.88 -18.77
C ALA A 68 -10.87 9.47 -19.30
N ARG A 69 -12.09 9.19 -19.77
CA ARG A 69 -12.45 7.87 -20.32
C ARG A 69 -11.55 7.52 -21.51
N GLY A 70 -10.97 6.32 -21.50
CA GLY A 70 -10.05 5.86 -22.54
C GLY A 70 -8.60 6.35 -22.37
N ALA A 71 -8.32 7.24 -21.42
CA ALA A 71 -6.95 7.65 -21.12
C ALA A 71 -6.21 6.57 -20.32
N ASN A 72 -4.87 6.58 -20.42
CA ASN A 72 -4.00 5.73 -19.59
C ASN A 72 -3.90 6.30 -18.17
N LEU A 73 -3.86 5.43 -17.16
CA LEU A 73 -3.58 5.80 -15.78
C LEU A 73 -2.15 5.43 -15.42
N LEU A 74 -1.37 6.43 -14.99
CA LEU A 74 -0.03 6.22 -14.41
C LEU A 74 -0.03 6.67 -12.96
N VAL A 75 0.28 5.76 -12.05
CA VAL A 75 0.41 6.03 -10.61
C VAL A 75 1.90 5.99 -10.25
N ILE A 76 2.42 7.11 -9.74
CA ILE A 76 3.83 7.23 -9.33
C ILE A 76 3.87 7.45 -7.82
N GLN A 77 4.52 6.53 -7.12
CA GLN A 77 4.79 6.67 -5.70
C GLN A 77 6.16 7.33 -5.48
N ALA A 78 6.17 8.49 -4.81
CA ALA A 78 7.38 9.14 -4.36
C ALA A 78 7.70 8.68 -2.93
N GLU A 79 8.79 7.93 -2.76
CA GLU A 79 9.18 7.37 -1.48
C GLU A 79 9.54 8.47 -0.47
N ALA A 80 8.96 8.38 0.74
CA ALA A 80 9.22 9.28 1.87
C ALA A 80 9.08 10.80 1.57
N LEU A 81 8.32 11.17 0.52
CA LEU A 81 8.08 12.56 0.18
C LEU A 81 7.02 13.17 1.11
N GLN A 82 7.38 14.25 1.79
CA GLN A 82 6.46 14.98 2.67
C GLN A 82 6.01 16.30 2.04
N GLY A 83 4.76 16.69 2.29
CA GLY A 83 4.14 17.88 1.68
C GLY A 83 4.88 19.19 1.95
N TRP A 84 5.60 19.32 3.08
CA TRP A 84 6.37 20.53 3.40
C TRP A 84 7.49 20.83 2.40
N THR A 85 7.99 19.80 1.69
CA THR A 85 9.05 19.97 0.69
C THR A 85 8.57 20.66 -0.59
N ILE A 86 7.26 20.71 -0.81
CA ILE A 86 6.65 21.35 -1.98
C ILE A 86 6.63 22.86 -1.77
N GLY A 87 7.35 23.58 -2.64
CA GLY A 87 7.52 25.04 -2.55
C GLY A 87 8.58 25.49 -1.54
N ALA A 88 9.24 24.57 -0.84
CA ALA A 88 10.30 24.91 0.11
C ALA A 88 11.65 25.16 -0.58
N THR A 89 12.46 26.01 0.06
CA THR A 89 13.84 26.33 -0.36
C THR A 89 14.82 26.15 0.78
N VAL A 90 16.04 25.69 0.47
CA VAL A 90 17.17 25.64 1.41
C VAL A 90 18.33 26.39 0.77
N ALA A 91 18.92 27.34 1.51
CA ALA A 91 20.01 28.20 1.01
C ALA A 91 19.70 28.86 -0.36
N GLY A 92 18.44 29.28 -0.57
CA GLY A 92 18.00 29.90 -1.82
C GLY A 92 17.73 28.94 -2.99
N GLN A 93 17.86 27.62 -2.79
CA GLN A 93 17.58 26.61 -3.82
C GLN A 93 16.29 25.86 -3.52
N GLU A 94 15.43 25.68 -4.52
CA GLU A 94 14.21 24.88 -4.40
C GLU A 94 14.53 23.41 -4.13
N ILE A 95 13.84 22.80 -3.16
CA ILE A 95 14.02 21.36 -2.84
C ILE A 95 13.43 20.49 -3.97
N THR A 96 12.27 20.89 -4.53
CA THR A 96 11.52 20.08 -5.51
C THR A 96 11.09 20.90 -6.74
N PRO A 97 12.04 21.49 -7.51
CA PRO A 97 11.74 22.45 -8.58
C PRO A 97 10.78 21.93 -9.66
N PHE A 98 10.89 20.64 -10.02
CA PHE A 98 9.97 20.02 -10.98
C PHE A 98 8.54 19.91 -10.43
N LEU A 99 8.38 19.46 -9.18
CA LEU A 99 7.06 19.32 -8.55
C LEU A 99 6.41 20.68 -8.30
N ASN A 100 7.20 21.70 -7.96
CA ASN A 100 6.72 23.09 -7.83
C ASN A 100 6.08 23.59 -9.13
N ARG A 101 6.73 23.34 -10.28
CA ARG A 101 6.16 23.68 -11.60
C ARG A 101 4.96 22.82 -11.95
N LEU A 102 4.97 21.53 -11.62
CA LEU A 102 3.86 20.62 -11.90
C LEU A 102 2.59 21.02 -11.12
N ARG A 103 2.75 21.41 -9.85
CA ARG A 103 1.66 21.91 -9.00
C ARG A 103 0.89 23.06 -9.63
N ALA A 104 1.55 23.94 -10.39
CA ALA A 104 0.90 25.08 -11.04
C ALA A 104 0.02 24.68 -12.25
N ARG A 105 0.11 23.44 -12.74
CA ARG A 105 -0.56 22.95 -13.96
C ARG A 105 -1.38 21.69 -13.74
N ALA A 106 -1.46 21.18 -12.51
CA ALA A 106 -2.14 19.95 -12.16
C ALA A 106 -3.02 20.16 -10.92
N LEU A 107 -3.98 19.26 -10.71
CA LEU A 107 -4.71 19.21 -9.45
C LEU A 107 -3.73 18.84 -8.34
N TYR A 108 -3.61 19.71 -7.35
CA TYR A 108 -2.74 19.53 -6.20
C TYR A 108 -3.55 19.55 -4.91
N TYR A 109 -3.36 18.52 -4.09
CA TYR A 109 -4.04 18.36 -2.81
C TYR A 109 -3.01 18.53 -1.69
N GLY A 110 -2.97 19.71 -1.06
CA GLY A 110 -2.04 20.01 0.04
C GLY A 110 -2.44 19.44 1.41
N ALA A 111 -3.67 18.91 1.52
CA ALA A 111 -4.23 18.38 2.76
C ALA A 111 -4.49 16.86 2.66
N VAL A 112 -3.51 16.12 2.17
CA VAL A 112 -3.52 14.65 2.15
C VAL A 112 -2.64 14.13 3.28
N VAL A 113 -3.17 13.21 4.07
CA VAL A 113 -2.48 12.60 5.20
C VAL A 113 -2.08 11.17 4.90
N ASP A 114 -0.90 10.80 5.37
CA ASP A 114 -0.43 9.42 5.35
C ASP A 114 -1.22 8.60 6.39
N ILE A 115 -1.82 7.50 5.93
CA ILE A 115 -2.59 6.56 6.76
C ILE A 115 -1.86 5.23 6.96
N THR A 116 -0.60 5.14 6.53
CA THR A 116 0.21 3.95 6.66
C THR A 116 0.51 3.64 8.13
N ALA A 117 0.72 2.35 8.40
CA ALA A 117 1.08 1.88 9.71
C ALA A 117 2.42 1.13 9.61
N GLN A 118 2.48 -0.11 10.05
CA GLN A 118 3.73 -0.87 10.12
C GLN A 118 4.18 -1.40 8.75
N GLY A 119 3.27 -1.44 7.78
CA GLY A 119 3.56 -1.83 6.40
C GLY A 119 4.16 -0.72 5.55
N MET A 120 4.20 0.52 6.05
CA MET A 120 4.83 1.67 5.41
C MET A 120 4.45 1.76 3.93
N THR A 121 5.42 1.65 3.02
CA THR A 121 5.22 1.60 1.58
C THR A 121 4.13 0.61 1.12
N SER A 122 4.10 -0.59 1.67
CA SER A 122 3.11 -1.60 1.26
C SER A 122 1.68 -1.27 1.70
N ASP A 123 1.53 -0.53 2.79
CA ASP A 123 0.24 -0.02 3.24
C ASP A 123 -0.26 1.09 2.31
N ALA A 124 0.65 1.94 1.80
CA ALA A 124 0.31 2.98 0.83
C ALA A 124 -0.15 2.36 -0.50
N GLU A 125 0.60 1.37 -1.01
CA GLU A 125 0.20 0.59 -2.19
C GLU A 125 -1.17 -0.05 -2.00
N TYR A 126 -1.41 -0.67 -0.83
CA TYR A 126 -2.68 -1.31 -0.51
C TYR A 126 -3.85 -0.31 -0.49
N ALA A 127 -3.70 0.81 0.22
CA ALA A 127 -4.74 1.81 0.38
C ALA A 127 -5.14 2.44 -0.97
N ILE A 128 -4.15 2.78 -1.81
CA ILE A 128 -4.40 3.37 -3.13
C ILE A 128 -5.12 2.37 -4.05
N LEU A 129 -4.74 1.08 -4.02
CA LEU A 129 -5.30 0.09 -4.92
C LEU A 129 -6.68 -0.42 -4.48
N ASN A 130 -6.95 -0.48 -3.18
CA ASN A 130 -8.17 -1.11 -2.63
C ASN A 130 -9.15 -0.11 -2.00
N SER A 131 -8.77 1.16 -1.81
CA SER A 131 -9.57 2.14 -1.06
C SER A 131 -9.91 1.67 0.37
N GLN A 132 -8.94 1.03 1.04
CA GLN A 132 -9.11 0.43 2.36
C GLN A 132 -7.97 0.82 3.30
N TYR A 133 -8.29 1.00 4.57
CA TYR A 133 -7.26 1.20 5.60
C TYR A 133 -6.37 -0.04 5.75
N PRO A 134 -5.08 0.14 6.02
CA PRO A 134 -4.19 -0.97 6.36
C PRO A 134 -4.57 -1.59 7.73
N LEU A 135 -3.89 -2.67 8.10
CA LEU A 135 -4.07 -3.29 9.40
C LEU A 135 -3.55 -2.38 10.52
N GLY A 136 -4.23 -2.37 11.66
CA GLY A 136 -3.74 -1.65 12.85
C GLY A 136 -2.41 -2.20 13.39
N GLN A 137 -2.07 -3.45 13.08
CA GLN A 137 -0.77 -4.06 13.37
C GLN A 137 -0.32 -5.01 12.25
N GLY A 138 0.99 -5.07 12.02
CA GLY A 138 1.60 -5.76 10.90
C GLY A 138 1.32 -5.07 9.56
N ALA A 139 1.46 -5.84 8.48
CA ALA A 139 1.18 -5.36 7.13
C ALA A 139 0.30 -6.36 6.38
N VAL A 140 -0.67 -5.84 5.62
CA VAL A 140 -1.54 -6.65 4.75
C VAL A 140 -0.71 -7.54 3.82
N ALA A 141 0.38 -6.97 3.30
CA ALA A 141 1.30 -7.63 2.38
C ALA A 141 1.87 -8.95 2.91
N PHE A 142 2.03 -9.11 4.23
CA PHE A 142 2.52 -10.36 4.82
C PHE A 142 1.42 -11.18 5.47
N LEU A 143 0.49 -10.53 6.17
CA LEU A 143 -0.49 -11.22 7.01
C LEU A 143 -1.75 -11.65 6.25
N ARG A 144 -2.05 -11.01 5.11
CA ARG A 144 -3.31 -11.18 4.37
C ARG A 144 -3.08 -11.26 2.85
N ALA A 145 -1.88 -11.63 2.42
CA ALA A 145 -1.53 -11.74 1.00
C ALA A 145 -2.40 -12.73 0.21
N GLY A 146 -2.98 -13.73 0.90
CA GLY A 146 -3.87 -14.73 0.32
C GLY A 146 -5.35 -14.31 0.27
N ASN A 147 -5.70 -13.09 0.68
CA ASN A 147 -7.07 -12.61 0.55
C ASN A 147 -7.48 -12.47 -0.91
N ARG A 148 -8.79 -12.52 -1.17
CA ARG A 148 -9.35 -12.06 -2.43
C ARG A 148 -9.43 -10.53 -2.40
N PHE A 149 -8.89 -9.88 -3.43
CA PHE A 149 -8.90 -8.43 -3.57
C PHE A 149 -9.74 -8.00 -4.78
N GLU A 150 -10.42 -6.87 -4.64
CA GLU A 150 -11.12 -6.18 -5.74
C GLU A 150 -10.55 -4.77 -5.78
N THR A 151 -9.64 -4.53 -6.72
CA THR A 151 -8.83 -3.31 -6.77
C THR A 151 -9.19 -2.44 -7.95
N VAL A 152 -8.70 -1.19 -7.95
CA VAL A 152 -8.76 -0.31 -9.13
C VAL A 152 -8.12 -0.97 -10.36
N ALA A 153 -7.08 -1.79 -10.19
CA ALA A 153 -6.45 -2.50 -11.30
C ALA A 153 -7.36 -3.61 -11.87
N HIS A 154 -8.09 -4.34 -11.02
CA HIS A 154 -9.10 -5.31 -11.47
C HIS A 154 -10.24 -4.62 -12.23
N ALA A 155 -10.72 -3.49 -11.71
CA ALA A 155 -11.74 -2.68 -12.37
C ALA A 155 -11.27 -2.17 -13.76
N LEU A 156 -10.05 -1.65 -13.85
CA LEU A 156 -9.46 -1.21 -15.11
C LEU A 156 -9.28 -2.38 -16.10
N LYS A 157 -8.83 -3.54 -15.62
CA LYS A 157 -8.70 -4.74 -16.46
C LYS A 157 -10.05 -5.21 -17.01
N ALA A 158 -11.11 -5.19 -16.18
CA ALA A 158 -12.46 -5.49 -16.62
C ALA A 158 -12.97 -4.47 -17.67
N ALA A 159 -12.48 -3.23 -17.60
CA ALA A 159 -12.73 -2.19 -18.60
C ALA A 159 -11.81 -2.27 -19.84
N GLY A 160 -11.01 -3.32 -19.99
CA GLY A 160 -10.16 -3.57 -21.17
C GLY A 160 -8.74 -3.02 -21.11
N TYR A 161 -8.31 -2.48 -19.96
CA TYR A 161 -6.95 -1.99 -19.80
C TYR A 161 -5.95 -3.10 -19.50
N ALA A 162 -4.74 -2.97 -20.05
CA ALA A 162 -3.58 -3.68 -19.52
C ALA A 162 -3.10 -3.01 -18.23
N THR A 163 -2.76 -3.81 -17.22
CA THR A 163 -2.22 -3.33 -15.95
C THR A 163 -0.79 -3.82 -15.76
N LEU A 164 0.04 -2.99 -15.13
CA LEU A 164 1.45 -3.27 -14.87
C LEU A 164 1.84 -2.63 -13.55
N SER A 165 2.59 -3.37 -12.73
CA SER A 165 3.31 -2.84 -11.59
C SER A 165 4.82 -3.01 -11.80
N ALA A 166 5.59 -1.96 -11.55
CA ALA A 166 7.03 -1.95 -11.72
C ALA A 166 7.71 -1.31 -10.50
N HIS A 167 8.78 -1.96 -10.02
CA HIS A 167 9.55 -1.48 -8.89
C HIS A 167 11.01 -1.92 -9.06
N PRO A 168 12.02 -1.03 -8.95
CA PRO A 168 13.42 -1.35 -9.25
C PRO A 168 14.13 -2.12 -8.12
N PHE A 169 13.39 -2.91 -7.34
CA PHE A 169 13.93 -3.68 -6.23
C PHE A 169 13.44 -5.13 -6.26
N LYS A 170 14.02 -5.99 -5.41
CA LYS A 170 13.69 -7.42 -5.37
C LYS A 170 12.19 -7.61 -5.13
N ARG A 171 11.53 -8.37 -6.01
CA ARG A 171 10.09 -8.70 -5.90
C ARG A 171 9.68 -9.32 -4.57
N GLY A 172 10.60 -9.98 -3.85
CA GLY A 172 10.31 -10.54 -2.52
C GLY A 172 10.16 -9.48 -1.43
N PHE A 173 10.70 -8.27 -1.63
CA PHE A 173 10.59 -7.19 -0.65
C PHE A 173 9.15 -6.71 -0.54
N TRP A 174 8.66 -6.58 0.70
CA TRP A 174 7.23 -6.39 1.01
C TRP A 174 6.30 -7.46 0.41
N ASN A 175 6.79 -8.69 0.20
CA ASN A 175 6.02 -9.81 -0.37
C ASN A 175 5.31 -9.47 -1.69
N ARG A 176 5.84 -8.51 -2.47
CA ARG A 176 5.20 -8.07 -3.73
C ARG A 176 5.10 -9.17 -4.78
N ALA A 177 6.00 -10.16 -4.72
CA ALA A 177 5.97 -11.37 -5.52
C ALA A 177 4.65 -12.14 -5.39
N THR A 178 3.96 -12.00 -4.25
CA THR A 178 2.65 -12.60 -3.98
C THR A 178 1.55 -11.55 -4.11
N LEU A 179 1.74 -10.36 -3.54
CA LEU A 179 0.70 -9.34 -3.46
C LEU A 179 0.37 -8.69 -4.81
N HIS A 180 1.37 -8.31 -5.62
CA HIS A 180 1.13 -7.61 -6.89
C HIS A 180 0.37 -8.45 -7.92
N PRO A 181 0.64 -9.76 -8.08
CA PRO A 181 -0.24 -10.61 -8.88
C PRO A 181 -1.69 -10.62 -8.40
N ALA A 182 -1.91 -10.55 -7.09
CA ALA A 182 -3.23 -10.57 -6.47
C ALA A 182 -3.98 -9.21 -6.50
N THR A 183 -3.26 -8.08 -6.62
CA THR A 183 -3.86 -6.74 -6.52
C THR A 183 -3.71 -5.85 -7.76
N ALA A 184 -2.72 -6.09 -8.62
CA ALA A 184 -2.40 -5.20 -9.74
C ALA A 184 -2.27 -5.93 -11.09
N SER A 185 -2.04 -7.25 -11.06
CA SER A 185 -1.81 -8.14 -12.21
C SER A 185 -0.51 -7.83 -13.01
N THR A 186 0.38 -8.85 -13.02
CA THR A 186 1.65 -9.04 -13.75
C THR A 186 2.75 -7.97 -13.63
N ALA A 187 3.74 -8.22 -12.77
CA ALA A 187 5.04 -7.56 -12.81
C ALA A 187 5.97 -8.27 -13.81
N ARG A 188 6.25 -7.66 -14.96
CA ARG A 188 7.44 -7.99 -15.77
C ARG A 188 8.31 -6.75 -15.92
N CYS A 189 9.18 -6.56 -14.93
CA CYS A 189 10.48 -5.95 -15.17
C CYS A 189 11.43 -6.39 -14.05
N SER A 190 11.99 -7.60 -14.18
CA SER A 190 13.23 -7.91 -13.48
C SER A 190 14.36 -7.18 -14.20
N THR A 191 15.19 -6.47 -13.45
CA THR A 191 16.43 -5.82 -13.88
C THR A 191 17.02 -6.45 -15.15
N ALA A 192 17.16 -5.63 -16.21
CA ALA A 192 18.11 -5.91 -17.28
C ALA A 192 19.51 -5.95 -16.63
N SER A 193 19.92 -7.14 -16.18
CA SER A 193 21.30 -7.43 -15.88
C SER A 193 22.04 -7.30 -17.19
N SER A 194 22.94 -6.32 -17.23
CA SER A 194 23.80 -5.97 -18.34
C SER A 194 24.39 -7.19 -19.03
N ALA A 195 23.95 -7.46 -20.27
CA ALA A 195 24.84 -8.03 -21.26
C ALA A 195 25.81 -6.91 -21.70
N ARG A 196 26.87 -6.70 -20.93
CA ARG A 196 28.10 -6.07 -21.44
C ARG A 196 29.04 -7.20 -21.83
N GLY A 197 29.53 -7.11 -23.06
CA GLY A 197 30.20 -8.18 -23.79
C GLY A 197 31.46 -8.73 -23.14
N ARG A 198 31.75 -9.98 -23.50
CA ARG A 198 32.85 -10.33 -24.41
C ARG A 198 32.34 -11.39 -25.39
#